data_AF-A0A168GGT7-F1
#
_entry.id   AF-A0A168GGT7-F1
#
_cell.length_a   1.000
_cell.length_b   1.000
_cell.length_c   1.000
_cell.angle_alpha   90.00
_cell.angle_beta   90.00
_cell.angle_gamma   90.00
#
_symmetry.space_group_name_H-M   'P 1'
#
loop_
_entity.id
_entity.type
_entity.pdbx_description
1 polymer ?
#
loop_
_entity_poly.entity_id
_entity_poly.type
_entity_poly.pdbx_seq_one_letter_code
_entity_poly.pdbx_strand_id
1 'polypeptide(L)'
;MQNHRVLLISSRKNKDAWVLPKGGWEQDETQEHAATRETWEEAGIKGTITRQLGVFEERTNKKRHLKAHHWIFEMQIDEVAKKFPEKKKRERRWFTFQEALVATQDHRYIQEALMQSSLNPARAPPSPRDSFDDQQDDIESKPVVHAMDTVPATLSTATPTSKDMKRKSIMKSLKSIFN
;
A
#
# COMPACT_ATOMS: atom_id res chain seq x y z
N MET A 1 -6.63 21.80 -1.41
CA MET A 1 -6.57 20.50 -0.69
C MET A 1 -6.18 19.44 -1.72
N GLN A 2 -5.29 18.49 -1.39
CA GLN A 2 -5.01 17.38 -2.32
C GLN A 2 -6.12 16.34 -2.20
N ASN A 3 -6.84 16.07 -3.30
CA ASN A 3 -7.95 15.13 -3.31
C ASN A 3 -7.46 13.68 -3.44
N HIS A 4 -6.88 13.15 -2.37
CA HIS A 4 -6.38 11.78 -2.30
C HIS A 4 -7.52 10.76 -2.43
N ARG A 5 -7.47 9.95 -3.49
CA ARG A 5 -8.43 8.86 -3.75
C ARG A 5 -7.72 7.57 -4.16
N VAL A 6 -8.30 6.45 -3.73
CA VAL A 6 -7.97 5.07 -4.10
C VAL A 6 -8.80 4.67 -5.31
N LEU A 7 -8.21 4.00 -6.30
CA LEU A 7 -8.96 3.32 -7.36
C LEU A 7 -9.21 1.87 -6.96
N LEU A 8 -10.47 1.44 -6.99
CA LEU A 8 -10.85 0.04 -6.93
C LEU A 8 -11.60 -0.36 -8.20
N ILE A 9 -11.61 -1.66 -8.47
CA ILE A 9 -12.33 -2.32 -9.55
C ILE A 9 -13.24 -3.42 -9.01
N SER A 10 -14.34 -3.71 -9.71
CA SER A 10 -15.25 -4.80 -9.36
C SER A 10 -14.56 -6.17 -9.52
N SER A 11 -14.73 -7.08 -8.56
CA SER A 11 -14.20 -8.44 -8.63
C SER A 11 -14.88 -9.27 -9.71
N ARG A 12 -14.09 -10.09 -10.44
CA ARG A 12 -14.62 -11.03 -11.45
C ARG A 12 -15.59 -12.08 -10.90
N LYS A 13 -15.54 -12.38 -9.60
CA LYS A 13 -16.35 -13.44 -8.97
C LYS A 13 -17.63 -12.92 -8.32
N ASN A 14 -17.62 -11.65 -7.90
CA ASN A 14 -18.75 -10.98 -7.29
C ASN A 14 -18.63 -9.49 -7.68
N LYS A 15 -19.61 -8.96 -8.41
CA LYS A 15 -19.56 -7.57 -8.90
C LYS A 15 -19.67 -6.55 -7.77
N ASP A 16 -20.32 -6.92 -6.67
CA ASP A 16 -20.53 -6.05 -5.51
C ASP A 16 -19.28 -5.95 -4.61
N ALA A 17 -18.32 -6.89 -4.78
CA ALA A 17 -17.05 -6.88 -4.06
C ALA A 17 -15.99 -6.07 -4.83
N TRP A 18 -15.41 -5.08 -4.16
CA TRP A 18 -14.38 -4.22 -4.72
C TRP A 18 -12.99 -4.71 -4.33
N VAL A 19 -12.05 -4.59 -5.26
CA VAL A 19 -10.66 -4.99 -5.10
C VAL A 19 -9.75 -4.00 -5.85
N LEU A 20 -8.48 -3.90 -5.49
CA LEU A 20 -7.46 -3.21 -6.29
C LEU A 20 -7.24 -3.88 -7.68
N PRO A 21 -6.53 -3.25 -8.64
CA PRO A 21 -6.06 -3.93 -9.86
C PRO A 21 -5.00 -4.99 -9.56
N LYS A 22 -5.13 -6.21 -10.12
CA LYS A 22 -4.16 -7.31 -9.90
C LYS A 22 -4.07 -8.37 -11.00
N GLY A 23 -2.87 -8.91 -11.17
CA GLY A 23 -2.67 -10.09 -12.01
C GLY A 23 -1.43 -10.90 -11.69
N GLY A 24 -0.97 -11.65 -12.69
CA GLY A 24 0.26 -12.44 -12.62
C GLY A 24 1.48 -11.56 -12.87
N TRP A 25 2.66 -12.17 -12.71
CA TRP A 25 3.87 -11.69 -13.34
C TRP A 25 4.63 -12.86 -13.91
N GLU A 26 5.21 -12.66 -15.09
CA GLU A 26 6.01 -13.65 -15.79
C GLU A 26 7.47 -13.63 -15.29
N GLN A 27 8.34 -14.52 -15.80
CA GLN A 27 9.72 -14.63 -15.26
C GLN A 27 10.70 -13.62 -15.87
N ASP A 28 10.29 -12.99 -16.96
CA ASP A 28 11.03 -12.05 -17.80
C ASP A 28 10.65 -10.57 -17.55
N GLU A 29 9.62 -10.30 -16.75
CA GLU A 29 9.22 -8.94 -16.34
C GLU A 29 9.50 -8.65 -14.86
N THR A 30 9.70 -7.38 -14.51
CA THR A 30 9.77 -6.95 -13.10
C THR A 30 8.37 -6.87 -12.50
N GLN A 31 8.26 -6.95 -11.18
CA GLN A 31 6.99 -6.78 -10.44
C GLN A 31 6.37 -5.40 -10.67
N GLU A 32 7.22 -4.40 -10.94
CA GLU A 32 6.85 -3.04 -11.30
C GLU A 32 6.23 -2.99 -12.70
N HIS A 33 6.91 -3.52 -13.72
CA HIS A 33 6.37 -3.65 -15.08
C HIS A 33 5.06 -4.43 -15.09
N ALA A 34 5.04 -5.63 -14.49
CA ALA A 34 3.90 -6.53 -14.46
C ALA A 34 2.62 -5.82 -14.02
N ALA A 35 2.60 -5.27 -12.80
CA ALA A 35 1.37 -4.62 -12.34
C ALA A 35 1.20 -3.16 -12.82
N THR A 36 2.12 -2.57 -13.58
CA THR A 36 1.81 -1.40 -14.43
C THR A 36 0.99 -1.85 -15.63
N ARG A 37 1.41 -2.93 -16.31
CA ARG A 37 0.67 -3.58 -17.39
C ARG A 37 -0.72 -4.04 -16.94
N GLU A 38 -0.85 -4.74 -15.81
CA GLU A 38 -2.16 -5.15 -15.24
C GLU A 38 -3.04 -3.94 -14.87
N THR A 39 -2.46 -2.87 -14.32
CA THR A 39 -3.21 -1.64 -13.96
C THR A 39 -3.73 -0.92 -15.21
N TRP A 40 -2.98 -0.96 -16.31
CA TRP A 40 -3.44 -0.54 -17.64
C TRP A 40 -4.56 -1.45 -18.17
N GLU A 41 -4.36 -2.77 -18.14
CA GLU A 41 -5.29 -3.75 -18.71
C GLU A 41 -6.64 -3.79 -17.96
N GLU A 42 -6.61 -3.90 -16.63
CA GLU A 42 -7.78 -4.07 -15.77
C GLU A 42 -8.53 -2.76 -15.51
N ALA A 43 -7.79 -1.65 -15.38
CA ALA A 43 -8.35 -0.38 -14.89
C ALA A 43 -8.14 0.81 -15.83
N GLY A 44 -7.40 0.66 -16.95
CA GLY A 44 -7.20 1.72 -17.94
C GLY A 44 -6.46 2.93 -17.40
N ILE A 45 -5.47 2.69 -16.53
CA ILE A 45 -4.64 3.72 -15.92
C ILE A 45 -3.21 3.57 -16.42
N LYS A 46 -2.55 4.69 -16.72
CA LYS A 46 -1.10 4.76 -16.89
C LYS A 46 -0.54 5.69 -15.82
N GLY A 47 0.67 5.38 -15.36
CA GLY A 47 1.27 6.06 -14.24
C GLY A 47 2.64 5.52 -13.91
N THR A 48 3.35 6.27 -13.07
CA THR A 48 4.68 5.92 -12.58
C THR A 48 4.57 5.36 -11.16
N ILE A 49 5.22 4.22 -10.92
CA ILE A 49 5.29 3.62 -9.57
C ILE A 49 6.27 4.46 -8.73
N THR A 50 5.82 4.88 -7.56
CA THR A 50 6.60 5.75 -6.67
C THR A 50 7.21 5.00 -5.50
N ARG A 51 6.58 3.90 -5.05
CA ARG A 51 6.99 3.14 -3.86
C ARG A 51 6.36 1.75 -3.82
N GLN A 52 7.10 0.75 -3.33
CA GLN A 52 6.50 -0.50 -2.84
C GLN A 52 6.01 -0.30 -1.40
N LEU A 53 4.75 -0.63 -1.12
CA LEU A 53 4.18 -0.63 0.23
C LEU A 53 4.64 -1.83 1.05
N GLY A 54 4.67 -3.01 0.43
CA GLY A 54 5.11 -4.24 1.10
C GLY A 54 4.71 -5.51 0.36
N VAL A 55 4.77 -6.63 1.07
CA VAL A 55 4.28 -7.94 0.62
C VAL A 55 3.27 -8.44 1.64
N PHE A 56 2.05 -8.72 1.19
CA PHE A 56 0.91 -9.05 2.05
C PHE A 56 0.38 -10.44 1.72
N GLU A 57 -0.05 -11.18 2.73
CA GLU A 57 -0.51 -12.56 2.56
C GLU A 57 -2.03 -12.64 2.44
N GLU A 58 -2.53 -13.15 1.32
CA GLU A 58 -3.91 -13.60 1.25
C GLU A 58 -3.99 -15.05 1.76
N ARG A 59 -4.86 -15.29 2.75
CA ARG A 59 -5.07 -16.61 3.37
C ARG A 59 -6.52 -17.06 3.21
N THR A 60 -6.76 -18.37 3.23
CA THR A 60 -8.10 -18.95 3.07
C THR A 60 -8.88 -19.01 4.39
N ASN A 61 -10.16 -18.60 4.36
CA ASN A 61 -11.02 -18.52 5.55
C ASN A 61 -11.14 -19.85 6.32
N LYS A 62 -11.20 -20.99 5.62
CA LYS A 62 -11.50 -22.29 6.26
C LYS A 62 -10.31 -23.00 6.92
N LYS A 63 -9.04 -22.69 6.58
CA LYS A 63 -7.86 -23.40 7.12
C LYS A 63 -6.56 -22.56 7.25
N ARG A 64 -6.62 -21.22 7.20
CA ARG A 64 -5.43 -20.29 7.26
C ARG A 64 -4.32 -20.53 6.22
N HIS A 65 -4.45 -21.48 5.30
CA HIS A 65 -3.46 -21.73 4.24
C HIS A 65 -3.22 -20.47 3.41
N LEU A 66 -1.94 -20.19 3.16
CA LEU A 66 -1.50 -19.17 2.22
C LEU A 66 -2.06 -19.46 0.83
N LYS A 67 -2.76 -18.47 0.27
CA LYS A 67 -3.37 -18.52 -1.06
C LYS A 67 -2.50 -17.82 -2.09
N ALA A 68 -1.91 -16.69 -1.70
CA ALA A 68 -0.95 -15.91 -2.50
C ALA A 68 -0.20 -14.90 -1.62
N HIS A 69 1.01 -14.53 -2.05
CA HIS A 69 1.65 -13.27 -1.65
C HIS A 69 1.32 -12.19 -2.68
N HIS A 70 0.89 -11.03 -2.20
CA HIS A 70 0.60 -9.83 -2.98
C HIS A 70 1.66 -8.76 -2.72
N TRP A 71 2.45 -8.44 -3.73
CA TRP A 71 3.33 -7.27 -3.73
C TRP A 71 2.49 -6.05 -4.06
N ILE A 72 2.43 -5.08 -3.16
CA ILE A 72 1.57 -3.91 -3.31
C ILE A 72 2.43 -2.65 -3.39
N PHE A 73 2.10 -1.79 -4.34
CA PHE A 73 2.84 -0.58 -4.70
C PHE A 73 1.90 0.61 -4.77
N GLU A 74 2.44 1.81 -4.61
CA GLU A 74 1.79 3.08 -4.95
C GLU A 74 2.18 3.53 -6.36
N MET A 75 1.20 4.05 -7.08
CA MET A 75 1.36 4.65 -8.39
C MET A 75 0.85 6.08 -8.39
N GLN A 76 1.67 7.02 -8.87
CA GLN A 76 1.23 8.34 -9.33
C GLN A 76 0.59 8.18 -10.70
N ILE A 77 -0.59 8.75 -10.89
CA ILE A 77 -1.37 8.59 -12.12
C ILE A 77 -1.04 9.70 -13.11
N ASP A 78 -0.68 9.31 -14.33
CA ASP A 78 -0.35 10.22 -15.43
C ASP A 78 -1.50 10.27 -16.46
N GLU A 79 -2.20 9.14 -16.71
CA GLU A 79 -3.35 9.08 -17.63
C GLU A 79 -4.49 8.18 -17.11
N VAL A 80 -5.73 8.65 -17.27
CA VAL A 80 -6.96 7.86 -17.03
C VAL A 80 -7.67 7.63 -18.36
N ALA A 81 -7.34 6.53 -19.05
CA ALA A 81 -7.81 6.29 -20.41
C ALA A 81 -9.31 6.00 -20.52
N LYS A 82 -9.89 6.33 -21.68
CA LYS A 82 -11.30 6.08 -22.03
C LYS A 82 -11.51 4.73 -22.74
N LYS A 83 -10.47 4.12 -23.30
CA LYS A 83 -10.46 2.80 -23.96
C LYS A 83 -9.28 1.99 -23.43
N PHE A 84 -9.52 0.78 -22.96
CA PHE A 84 -8.52 -0.13 -22.38
C PHE A 84 -9.02 -1.59 -22.43
N PRO A 85 -8.13 -2.60 -22.35
CA PRO A 85 -8.45 -4.01 -22.62
C PRO A 85 -9.64 -4.61 -21.83
N GLU A 86 -9.69 -4.47 -20.51
CA GLU A 86 -10.76 -5.07 -19.69
C GLU A 86 -11.98 -4.15 -19.48
N LYS A 87 -12.12 -3.01 -20.18
CA LYS A 87 -13.16 -2.00 -19.91
C LYS A 87 -14.60 -2.52 -19.81
N LYS A 88 -14.93 -3.60 -20.53
CA LYS A 88 -16.28 -4.22 -20.51
C LYS A 88 -16.43 -5.36 -19.49
N LYS A 89 -15.34 -5.78 -18.83
CA LYS A 89 -15.30 -6.92 -17.90
C LYS A 89 -15.43 -6.48 -16.45
N ARG A 90 -15.00 -5.27 -16.11
CA ARG A 90 -15.01 -4.72 -14.74
C ARG A 90 -15.36 -3.24 -14.74
N GLU A 91 -16.01 -2.83 -13.67
CA GLU A 91 -16.20 -1.42 -13.34
C GLU A 91 -14.99 -0.91 -12.55
N ARG A 92 -14.68 0.39 -12.68
CA ARG A 92 -13.65 1.07 -11.89
C ARG A 92 -14.29 2.28 -11.20
N ARG A 93 -13.98 2.51 -9.93
CA ARG A 93 -14.51 3.65 -9.15
C ARG A 93 -13.44 4.20 -8.22
N TRP A 94 -13.47 5.51 -8.04
CA TRP A 94 -12.64 6.22 -7.06
C TRP A 94 -13.33 6.25 -5.70
N PHE A 95 -12.57 5.93 -4.66
CA PHE A 95 -12.99 5.88 -3.26
C PHE A 95 -12.10 6.82 -2.45
N THR A 96 -12.64 7.48 -1.43
CA THR A 96 -11.83 8.03 -0.34
C THR A 96 -11.14 6.91 0.44
N PHE A 97 -10.18 7.25 1.30
CA PHE A 97 -9.51 6.27 2.15
C PHE A 97 -10.51 5.44 2.99
N GLN A 98 -11.47 6.11 3.63
CA GLN A 98 -12.49 5.44 4.47
C GLN A 98 -13.44 4.56 3.64
N GLU A 99 -13.95 5.05 2.51
CA GLU A 99 -14.79 4.23 1.64
C GLU A 99 -14.04 3.01 1.09
N ALA A 100 -12.72 3.12 0.82
CA ALA A 100 -11.90 2.00 0.36
C ALA A 100 -11.71 0.93 1.44
N LEU A 101 -11.58 1.33 2.71
CA LEU A 101 -11.57 0.39 3.84
C LEU A 101 -12.92 -0.36 3.93
N VAL A 102 -14.05 0.35 3.87
CA VAL A 102 -15.38 -0.30 3.90
C VAL A 102 -15.57 -1.24 2.70
N ALA A 103 -15.28 -0.77 1.48
CA ALA A 103 -15.50 -1.52 0.24
C ALA A 103 -14.60 -2.77 0.11
N THR A 104 -13.51 -2.86 0.89
CA THR A 104 -12.56 -3.98 0.86
C THR A 104 -12.45 -4.71 2.21
N GLN A 105 -13.45 -4.58 3.09
CA GLN A 105 -13.44 -5.14 4.46
C GLN A 105 -13.13 -6.65 4.52
N ASP A 106 -13.65 -7.43 3.57
CA ASP A 106 -13.44 -8.88 3.47
C ASP A 106 -12.04 -9.26 2.94
N HIS A 107 -11.25 -8.27 2.52
CA HIS A 107 -9.94 -8.41 1.91
C HIS A 107 -8.85 -7.86 2.84
N ARG A 108 -8.60 -8.54 3.97
CA ARG A 108 -7.61 -8.14 5.00
C ARG A 108 -6.25 -7.68 4.46
N TYR A 109 -5.70 -8.34 3.44
CA TYR A 109 -4.41 -7.94 2.85
C TYR A 109 -4.46 -6.57 2.13
N ILE A 110 -5.63 -6.17 1.62
CA ILE A 110 -5.88 -4.84 1.06
C ILE A 110 -6.00 -3.82 2.20
N GLN A 111 -6.71 -4.15 3.29
CA GLN A 111 -6.81 -3.31 4.49
C GLN A 111 -5.42 -2.97 5.05
N GLU A 112 -4.58 -3.99 5.26
CA GLU A 112 -3.21 -3.83 5.79
C GLU A 112 -2.35 -2.95 4.86
N ALA A 113 -2.50 -3.07 3.54
CA ALA A 113 -1.78 -2.24 2.58
C ALA A 113 -2.31 -0.80 2.50
N LEU A 114 -3.64 -0.59 2.61
CA LEU A 114 -4.22 0.74 2.70
C LEU A 114 -3.69 1.46 3.96
N MET A 115 -3.66 0.80 5.12
CA MET A 115 -3.10 1.36 6.35
C MET A 115 -1.61 1.73 6.22
N GLN A 116 -0.84 1.03 5.40
CA GLN A 116 0.56 1.37 5.10
C GLN A 116 0.72 2.43 3.99
N SER A 117 -0.32 2.76 3.23
CA SER A 117 -0.24 3.77 2.17
C SER A 117 0.00 5.20 2.70
N SER A 118 0.48 6.08 1.81
CA SER A 118 0.54 7.54 2.06
C SER A 118 -0.82 8.22 2.04
N LEU A 119 -1.91 7.48 1.82
CA LEU A 119 -3.29 7.96 1.86
C LEU A 119 -3.94 7.75 3.24
N ASN A 120 -3.27 7.00 4.14
CA ASN A 120 -3.71 6.89 5.52
C ASN A 120 -3.48 8.24 6.24
N PRO A 121 -4.53 8.94 6.69
CA PRO A 121 -4.39 10.26 7.31
C PRO A 121 -3.57 10.21 8.61
N ALA A 122 -3.52 9.07 9.31
CA ALA A 122 -2.67 8.90 10.50
C ALA A 122 -1.16 8.79 10.19
N ARG A 123 -0.78 8.68 8.89
CA ARG A 123 0.62 8.78 8.43
C ARG A 123 0.95 10.14 7.83
N ALA A 124 -0.02 11.07 7.72
CA ALA A 124 0.31 12.46 7.44
C ALA A 124 1.08 13.02 8.65
N PRO A 125 2.09 13.90 8.45
CA PRO A 125 2.67 14.62 9.56
C PRO A 125 1.56 15.41 10.29
N PRO A 126 1.59 15.50 11.63
CA PRO A 126 0.59 16.26 12.36
C PRO A 126 0.57 17.70 11.82
N SER A 127 -0.62 18.18 11.48
CA SER A 127 -0.84 19.55 11.04
C SER A 127 -0.32 20.49 12.13
N PRO A 128 0.62 21.41 11.83
CA PRO A 128 1.08 22.41 12.80
C PRO A 128 0.00 23.51 12.92
N ARG A 129 -1.09 23.18 13.60
CA ARG A 129 -2.21 24.02 14.05
C ARG A 129 -3.08 23.21 15.01
N ASP A 130 -2.68 23.25 16.27
CA ASP A 130 -3.51 23.68 17.38
C ASP A 130 -2.58 23.93 18.57
N SER A 131 -1.76 24.98 18.43
CA SER A 131 -0.99 25.56 19.51
C SER A 131 -1.95 26.35 20.40
N PHE A 132 -2.56 25.67 21.37
CA PHE A 132 -3.14 26.33 22.52
C PHE A 132 -1.99 26.65 23.49
N ASP A 133 -1.77 27.95 23.63
CA ASP A 133 -0.82 28.59 24.54
C ASP A 133 -1.38 28.62 25.97
N ASP A 134 -0.54 29.04 26.93
CA ASP A 134 -0.86 29.27 28.35
C ASP A 134 -1.07 27.96 29.18
N GLN A 135 -0.21 27.60 30.13
CA GLN A 135 0.33 28.45 31.19
C GLN A 135 1.66 27.91 31.78
N GLN A 136 2.39 28.81 32.43
CA GLN A 136 3.77 28.64 32.92
C GLN A 136 3.80 28.50 34.44
N ASP A 137 4.62 27.57 34.97
CA ASP A 137 5.04 27.57 36.38
C ASP A 137 6.50 27.07 36.48
N ASP A 138 7.36 27.92 37.06
CA ASP A 138 8.81 27.71 37.16
C ASP A 138 9.20 26.95 38.45
N ILE A 139 10.09 25.95 38.37
CA ILE A 139 11.07 25.67 39.44
C ILE A 139 12.44 25.33 38.83
N GLU A 140 13.46 26.05 39.29
CA GLU A 140 14.86 26.02 38.86
C GLU A 140 15.73 25.07 39.72
N SER A 141 16.72 24.38 39.12
CA SER A 141 18.12 24.19 39.62
C SER A 141 18.89 23.03 38.93
N LYS A 142 20.17 23.27 38.61
CA LYS A 142 21.21 22.29 38.14
C LYS A 142 22.19 22.00 39.33
N PRO A 143 23.37 21.28 39.25
CA PRO A 143 24.12 20.74 38.08
C PRO A 143 24.98 19.43 38.25
N VAL A 144 25.65 19.00 37.14
CA VAL A 144 27.06 18.41 37.05
C VAL A 144 27.38 17.04 37.72
N VAL A 145 28.14 16.04 37.19
CA VAL A 145 28.68 15.57 35.86
C VAL A 145 29.14 14.07 36.00
N HIS A 146 29.33 13.33 34.88
CA HIS A 146 30.42 12.35 34.53
C HIS A 146 29.97 11.56 33.25
N ALA A 147 30.69 11.55 32.11
CA ALA A 147 31.88 10.77 31.74
C ALA A 147 31.63 9.24 31.67
N MET A 148 32.11 8.39 30.75
CA MET A 148 32.63 8.38 29.36
C MET A 148 32.70 6.86 28.96
N ASP A 149 32.99 6.54 27.70
CA ASP A 149 33.64 5.31 27.20
C ASP A 149 32.91 4.08 26.58
N THR A 150 33.49 3.69 25.43
CA THR A 150 33.61 2.41 24.67
C THR A 150 32.44 1.60 24.06
N VAL A 151 32.48 1.56 22.72
CA VAL A 151 32.20 0.44 21.78
C VAL A 151 33.38 -0.59 21.78
N PRO A 152 33.40 -1.78 21.10
CA PRO A 152 32.69 -2.18 19.85
C PRO A 152 32.33 -3.69 19.60
N ALA A 153 31.85 -3.96 18.36
CA ALA A 153 31.84 -5.25 17.62
C ALA A 153 30.84 -6.35 18.08
N THR A 154 30.44 -7.36 17.27
CA THR A 154 30.93 -7.92 15.98
C THR A 154 29.78 -8.45 15.09
N LEU A 155 30.08 -8.82 13.83
CA LEU A 155 29.20 -9.52 12.89
C LEU A 155 28.71 -10.91 13.39
N SER A 156 27.54 -11.35 12.92
CA SER A 156 27.37 -12.75 12.48
C SER A 156 26.28 -12.92 11.41
N THR A 157 26.51 -13.83 10.47
CA THR A 157 25.70 -14.14 9.29
C THR A 157 24.82 -15.37 9.49
N ALA A 158 23.59 -15.38 8.96
CA ALA A 158 22.95 -16.61 8.47
C ALA A 158 21.78 -16.31 7.50
N THR A 159 21.87 -16.80 6.27
CA THR A 159 20.72 -17.08 5.40
C THR A 159 20.28 -18.54 5.59
N PRO A 160 18.99 -18.84 5.45
CA PRO A 160 18.56 -20.17 5.04
C PRO A 160 17.84 -20.11 3.69
N THR A 161 18.33 -20.91 2.75
CA THR A 161 17.66 -21.25 1.49
C THR A 161 16.60 -22.33 1.73
N SER A 162 15.44 -22.23 1.07
CA SER A 162 14.75 -23.43 0.56
C SER A 162 13.70 -23.06 -0.51
N LYS A 163 13.49 -23.99 -1.44
CA LYS A 163 12.45 -23.93 -2.48
C LYS A 163 11.09 -24.30 -1.87
N ASP A 164 10.06 -23.55 -2.23
CA ASP A 164 8.73 -24.04 -2.67
C ASP A 164 7.64 -23.00 -2.36
N MET A 165 7.13 -22.30 -3.38
CA MET A 165 5.73 -21.86 -3.37
C MET A 165 5.21 -21.56 -4.77
N LYS A 166 4.18 -22.29 -5.20
CA LYS A 166 3.40 -22.00 -6.42
C LYS A 166 2.50 -20.79 -6.21
N ARG A 167 2.17 -20.10 -7.32
CA ARG A 167 1.16 -19.01 -7.45
C ARG A 167 1.55 -17.66 -6.82
N LYS A 168 2.22 -16.84 -7.63
CA LYS A 168 2.47 -15.42 -7.38
C LYS A 168 1.27 -14.60 -7.91
N SER A 169 0.70 -13.67 -7.16
CA SER A 169 -0.43 -12.81 -7.57
C SER A 169 -0.21 -11.41 -7.02
N ILE A 170 0.04 -10.41 -7.87
CA ILE A 170 0.50 -9.06 -7.50
C ILE A 170 -0.63 -8.04 -7.71
N MET A 171 -0.80 -7.09 -6.78
CA MET A 171 -1.96 -6.18 -6.71
C MET A 171 -1.55 -4.77 -6.28
N LYS A 172 -1.93 -3.68 -6.95
CA LYS A 172 -1.38 -2.32 -6.68
C LYS A 172 -2.41 -1.31 -6.17
N SER A 173 -1.99 -0.41 -5.28
CA SER A 173 -2.80 0.70 -4.74
C SER A 173 -2.52 2.00 -5.50
N LEU A 174 -3.57 2.74 -5.84
CA LEU A 174 -3.44 3.95 -6.66
C LEU A 174 -3.53 5.22 -5.81
N LYS A 175 -2.65 6.19 -6.10
CA LYS A 175 -2.64 7.53 -5.51
C LYS A 175 -3.11 8.55 -6.54
N SER A 176 -4.37 8.96 -6.43
CA SER A 176 -4.86 10.11 -7.19
C SER A 176 -4.43 11.41 -6.51
N ILE A 177 -3.70 12.25 -7.26
CA ILE A 177 -3.55 13.67 -7.00
C ILE A 177 -4.18 14.36 -8.22
N PHE A 178 -5.41 14.85 -8.06
CA PHE A 178 -5.93 15.86 -8.98
C PHE A 178 -5.35 17.22 -8.57
N ASN A 179 -4.90 17.98 -9.58
CA ASN A 179 -4.59 19.40 -9.49
C ASN A 179 -5.81 20.21 -9.95
#